data_AF-A0AB39LQW9-F1
#
_entry.id   AF-A0AB39LQW9-F1
#
_cell.length_a   1.000
_cell.length_b   1.000
_cell.length_c   1.000
_cell.angle_alpha   90.00
_cell.angle_beta   90.00
_cell.angle_gamma   90.00
#
_symmetry.space_group_name_H-M   'P 1'
#
loop_
_entity.id
_entity.type
_entity.pdbx_description
1 polymer ?
#
loop_
_entity_poly.entity_id
_entity_poly.type
_entity_poly.pdbx_seq_one_letter_code
_entity_poly.pdbx_strand_id
1 'polypeptide(L)'
;MAALRRHAARELAEETGVDTPADDLTPWQVVRQPNNSVGILFHAPPHPADRLFARHTSLTESEHALGRTPELDRLVLVRSPDGLTDLTGPHVSCLAPVLRRHAGL
;
A
#
# COMPACT_ATOMS: atom_id res chain seq x y z
N MET A 1 -18.31 -0.37 7.76
CA MET A 1 -17.08 0.41 7.48
C MET A 1 -15.98 0.26 8.53
N ALA A 2 -16.26 0.35 9.83
CA ALA A 2 -15.21 0.26 10.87
C ALA A 2 -14.34 -1.01 10.78
N ALA A 3 -14.93 -2.17 10.49
CA ALA A 3 -14.16 -3.42 10.33
C ALA A 3 -13.15 -3.38 9.17
N LEU A 4 -13.54 -2.79 8.03
CA LEU A 4 -12.66 -2.63 6.87
C LEU A 4 -11.50 -1.68 7.14
N ARG A 5 -11.76 -0.57 7.86
CA ARG A 5 -10.69 0.35 8.29
C ARG A 5 -9.70 -0.33 9.23
N ARG A 6 -10.19 -1.11 10.21
CA ARG A 6 -9.31 -1.88 11.10
C ARG A 6 -8.47 -2.89 10.35
N HIS A 7 -9.06 -3.58 9.38
CA HIS A 7 -8.32 -4.51 8.54
C HIS A 7 -7.26 -3.77 7.73
N ALA A 8 -7.61 -2.71 7.02
CA ALA A 8 -6.66 -1.91 6.25
C ALA A 8 -5.51 -1.32 7.11
N ALA A 9 -5.80 -0.87 8.33
CA ALA A 9 -4.79 -0.38 9.26
C ALA A 9 -3.84 -1.49 9.71
N ARG A 10 -4.37 -2.69 9.95
CA ARG A 10 -3.57 -3.87 10.30
C ARG A 10 -2.65 -4.25 9.14
N GLU A 11 -3.18 -4.45 7.94
CA GLU A 11 -2.38 -4.82 6.76
C GLU A 11 -1.30 -3.77 6.46
N LEU A 12 -1.63 -2.47 6.56
CA LEU A 12 -0.65 -1.40 6.38
C LEU A 12 0.51 -1.51 7.38
N ALA A 13 0.23 -1.81 8.65
CA ALA A 13 1.27 -2.00 9.66
C ALA A 13 2.07 -3.29 9.42
N GLU A 14 1.37 -4.39 9.08
CA GLU A 14 1.98 -5.70 8.80
C GLU A 14 2.94 -5.68 7.61
N GLU A 15 2.64 -4.90 6.57
CA GLU A 15 3.47 -4.86 5.35
C GLU A 15 4.51 -3.74 5.33
N THR A 16 4.25 -2.60 5.98
CA THR A 16 5.14 -1.42 5.90
C THR A 16 5.87 -1.10 7.20
N GLY A 17 5.45 -1.71 8.31
CA GLY A 17 5.95 -1.39 9.65
C GLY A 17 5.50 -0.01 10.16
N VAL A 18 4.50 0.61 9.52
CA VAL A 18 3.97 1.92 9.90
C VAL A 18 2.60 1.76 10.56
N ASP A 19 2.56 2.01 11.87
CA ASP A 19 1.30 2.04 12.61
C ASP A 19 0.49 3.29 12.25
N THR A 20 -0.71 3.06 11.70
CA THR A 20 -1.72 4.09 11.46
C THR A 20 -3.01 3.68 12.15
N PRO A 21 -3.56 4.48 13.09
CA PRO A 21 -4.87 4.19 13.68
C PRO A 21 -5.95 4.04 12.61
N ALA A 22 -6.84 3.07 12.78
CA ALA A 22 -7.93 2.82 11.83
C ALA A 22 -8.84 4.04 11.63
N ASP A 23 -9.00 4.86 12.66
CA ASP A 23 -9.84 6.07 12.60
C ASP A 23 -9.20 7.20 11.77
N ASP A 24 -7.87 7.16 11.59
CA ASP A 24 -7.12 8.10 10.76
C ASP A 24 -7.16 7.73 9.26
N LEU A 25 -7.63 6.53 8.91
CA LEU A 25 -7.77 6.08 7.52
C LEU A 25 -9.03 6.64 6.86
N THR A 26 -8.87 7.49 5.84
CA THR A 26 -10.01 8.10 5.14
C THR A 26 -10.48 7.23 3.96
N PRO A 27 -11.73 6.76 3.89
CA PRO A 27 -12.25 6.00 2.76
C PRO A 27 -12.15 6.84 1.48
N TRP A 28 -11.69 6.23 0.40
CA TRP A 28 -11.38 6.98 -0.80
C TRP A 28 -12.05 6.44 -2.07
N GLN A 29 -11.86 5.15 -2.37
CA GLN A 29 -12.37 4.59 -3.62
C GLN A 29 -12.70 3.11 -3.49
N VAL A 30 -13.68 2.66 -4.26
CA VAL A 30 -13.95 1.24 -4.52
C VAL A 30 -13.37 0.88 -5.89
N VAL A 31 -12.58 -0.18 -5.96
CA VAL A 31 -11.99 -0.70 -7.20
C VAL A 31 -12.56 -2.07 -7.50
N ARG A 32 -12.91 -2.32 -8.76
CA ARG A 32 -13.32 -3.65 -9.23
C ARG A 32 -12.16 -4.29 -9.99
N GLN A 33 -11.86 -5.53 -9.67
CA GLN A 33 -10.82 -6.31 -10.34
C GLN A 33 -11.41 -7.30 -11.36
N PRO A 34 -10.60 -7.85 -12.29
CA PRO A 34 -11.09 -8.67 -13.40
C PRO A 34 -11.75 -9.99 -12.96
N ASN A 35 -11.39 -10.51 -11.78
CA ASN A 35 -11.98 -11.71 -11.17
C ASN A 35 -13.30 -11.43 -10.40
N ASN A 36 -13.97 -10.30 -10.69
CA ASN A 36 -15.16 -9.83 -9.98
C ASN A 36 -14.95 -9.55 -8.48
N SER A 37 -13.70 -9.49 -8.01
CA SER A 37 -13.42 -9.02 -6.65
C SER A 37 -13.52 -7.51 -6.56
N VAL A 38 -13.79 -7.03 -5.34
CA VAL A 38 -13.96 -5.61 -5.01
C VAL A 38 -12.96 -5.24 -3.92
N GLY A 39 -12.10 -4.28 -4.22
CA GLY A 39 -11.19 -3.67 -3.26
C GLY A 39 -11.75 -2.34 -2.74
N ILE A 40 -11.51 -2.04 -1.47
CA ILE A 40 -11.86 -0.76 -0.87
C ILE A 40 -10.55 -0.10 -0.44
N LEU A 41 -10.29 1.07 -0.99
CA LEU A 41 -9.06 1.84 -0.77
C LEU A 41 -9.31 2.95 0.24
N PHE A 42 -8.31 3.16 1.09
CA PHE A 42 -8.27 4.21 2.10
C PHE A 42 -7.01 5.06 1.91
N HIS A 43 -7.10 6.35 2.23
CA HIS A 43 -5.95 7.21 2.42
C HIS A 43 -5.44 7.11 3.84
N ALA A 44 -4.16 6.79 3.98
CA ALA A 44 -3.43 6.98 5.23
C ALA A 44 -2.92 8.44 5.31
N PRO A 45 -2.68 8.96 6.53
CA PRO A 45 -1.96 10.21 6.70
C PRO A 45 -0.59 10.18 6.00
N PRO A 46 -0.15 11.29 5.39
CA PRO A 46 1.14 11.32 4.71
C PRO A 46 2.30 11.20 5.69
N HIS A 47 3.34 10.48 5.27
CA HIS A 47 4.60 10.35 6.00
C HIS A 47 5.80 10.76 5.13
N PRO A 48 6.89 11.24 5.75
CA PRO A 48 8.17 11.40 5.06
C PRO A 48 8.62 10.08 4.42
N ALA A 49 9.14 10.16 3.19
CA ALA A 49 9.54 8.99 2.41
C ALA A 49 10.65 8.18 3.09
N ASP A 50 11.64 8.86 3.66
CA ASP A 50 12.73 8.26 4.43
C ASP A 50 12.23 7.44 5.62
N ARG A 51 11.19 7.93 6.32
CA ARG A 51 10.54 7.19 7.39
C ARG A 51 9.86 5.91 6.89
N LEU A 52 9.18 5.96 5.74
CA LEU A 52 8.52 4.79 5.17
C LEU A 52 9.54 3.71 4.80
N PHE A 53 10.60 4.09 4.09
CA PHE A 53 11.67 3.16 3.73
C PHE A 53 12.36 2.57 4.96
N ALA A 54 12.73 3.39 5.95
CA ALA A 54 13.40 2.90 7.15
C ALA A 54 12.54 1.89 7.94
N ARG A 55 11.22 2.12 8.02
CA ARG A 55 10.31 1.19 8.70
C ARG A 55 10.14 -0.12 7.94
N HIS A 56 9.94 -0.04 6.62
CA HIS A 56 9.84 -1.22 5.77
C HIS A 56 11.12 -2.07 5.77
N THR A 57 12.29 -1.45 5.68
CA THR A 57 13.58 -2.16 5.78
C THR A 57 13.74 -2.85 7.14
N SER A 58 13.46 -2.15 8.25
CA SER A 58 13.56 -2.74 9.58
C SER A 58 12.60 -3.93 9.78
N LEU A 59 11.39 -3.85 9.20
CA LEU A 59 10.41 -4.93 9.23
C LEU A 59 10.90 -6.15 8.43
N THR A 60 11.30 -5.94 7.18
CA THR A 60 11.76 -7.03 6.29
C THR A 60 13.00 -7.73 6.83
N GLU A 61 13.97 -6.98 7.37
CA GLU A 61 15.13 -7.54 8.07
C GLU A 61 14.73 -8.40 9.28
N SER A 62 13.74 -7.95 10.05
CA SER A 62 13.24 -8.70 11.21
C SER A 62 12.54 -9.99 10.80
N GLU A 63 11.74 -9.97 9.74
CA GLU A 63 11.09 -11.17 9.20
C GLU A 63 12.12 -12.17 8.67
N HIS A 64 13.13 -11.70 7.93
CA HIS A 64 14.22 -12.53 7.47
C HIS A 64 15.04 -13.14 8.61
N ALA A 65 15.31 -12.38 9.68
CA ALA A 65 15.97 -12.89 10.88
C ALA A 65 15.17 -14.01 11.58
N LEU A 66 13.83 -14.00 11.43
CA LEU A 66 12.93 -15.06 11.90
C LEU A 66 12.77 -16.22 10.90
N GLY A 67 13.51 -16.20 9.77
CA GLY A 67 13.43 -17.21 8.72
C GLY A 67 12.16 -17.12 7.87
N ARG A 68 11.47 -15.97 7.89
CA ARG A 68 10.26 -15.70 7.10
C ARG A 68 10.61 -14.91 5.83
N THR A 69 9.72 -14.99 4.85
CA THR A 69 9.79 -14.17 3.65
C THR A 69 8.64 -13.16 3.71
N PRO A 70 8.93 -11.85 3.70
CA PRO A 70 7.89 -10.83 3.62
C PRO A 70 7.03 -10.99 2.38
N GLU A 71 5.73 -10.77 2.51
CA GLU A 71 4.83 -10.68 1.34
C GLU A 71 5.19 -9.45 0.49
N LEU A 72 5.45 -8.32 1.15
CA LEU A 72 5.97 -7.10 0.53
C LEU A 72 7.48 -6.97 0.77
N ASP A 73 8.30 -7.47 -0.16
CA ASP A 73 9.76 -7.47 -0.05
C ASP A 73 10.42 -6.13 -0.44
N ARG A 74 9.73 -5.31 -1.25
CA ARG A 74 10.25 -4.06 -1.82
C ARG A 74 9.22 -2.97 -1.82
N LEU A 75 9.67 -1.76 -1.50
CA LEU A 75 8.85 -0.54 -1.52
C LEU A 75 9.39 0.43 -2.59
N VAL A 76 8.49 0.99 -3.40
CA VAL A 76 8.78 2.07 -4.36
C VAL A 76 7.68 3.12 -4.26
N LEU A 77 8.06 4.40 -4.34
CA LEU A 77 7.12 5.52 -4.31
C LEU A 77 6.93 6.08 -5.71
N VAL A 78 5.68 6.20 -6.15
CA VAL A 78 5.30 6.75 -7.45
C VAL A 78 4.31 7.90 -7.27
N ARG A 79 4.31 8.86 -8.20
CA ARG A 79 3.42 10.04 -8.17
C ARG A 79 2.37 10.07 -9.28
N SER A 80 2.64 9.35 -10.37
CA SER A 80 1.78 9.28 -11.56
C SER A 80 1.96 7.91 -12.23
N PRO A 81 1.10 7.55 -13.21
CA PRO A 81 1.28 6.32 -13.97
C PRO A 81 2.62 6.19 -14.69
N ASP A 82 3.29 7.29 -15.02
CA ASP A 82 4.60 7.26 -15.70
C ASP A 82 5.66 6.58 -14.83
N GLY A 83 5.53 6.66 -13.50
CA GLY A 83 6.40 5.96 -12.56
C GLY A 83 6.22 4.43 -12.57
N LEU A 84 5.23 3.90 -13.28
CA LEU A 84 5.05 2.45 -13.44
C LEU A 84 5.90 1.86 -14.57
N THR A 85 6.39 2.67 -15.52
CA THR A 85 7.13 2.18 -16.69
C THR A 85 8.42 1.44 -16.29
N ASP A 86 9.01 1.83 -15.17
CA ASP A 86 10.24 1.22 -14.64
C ASP A 86 9.96 -0.05 -13.79
N LEU A 87 8.70 -0.37 -13.52
CA LEU A 87 8.31 -1.54 -12.71
C LEU A 87 8.06 -2.76 -13.59
N THR A 88 8.97 -3.72 -13.54
CA THR A 88 8.85 -4.98 -14.28
C THR A 88 7.78 -5.90 -13.69
N GLY A 89 7.08 -6.65 -14.55
CA GLY A 89 6.11 -7.68 -14.14
C GLY A 89 4.65 -7.25 -14.26
N PRO A 90 3.71 -8.15 -13.93
CA PRO A 90 2.29 -7.85 -14.01
C PRO A 90 1.88 -6.80 -12.97
N HIS A 91 1.06 -5.84 -13.37
CA HIS A 91 0.45 -4.87 -12.46
C HIS A 91 -1.01 -5.25 -12.18
N VAL A 92 -1.47 -5.02 -10.96
CA VAL A 92 -2.91 -5.13 -10.65
C VAL A 92 -3.69 -4.12 -11.49
N SER A 93 -4.80 -4.55 -12.09
CA SER A 93 -5.53 -3.74 -13.09
C SER A 93 -6.06 -2.41 -12.54
N CYS A 94 -6.19 -2.28 -11.23
CA CYS A 94 -6.63 -1.05 -10.57
C CYS A 94 -5.50 -0.02 -10.37
N LEU A 95 -4.22 -0.39 -10.54
CA LEU A 95 -3.09 0.46 -10.18
C LEU A 95 -3.02 1.77 -10.99
N ALA A 96 -3.03 1.69 -12.32
CA ALA A 96 -2.99 2.89 -13.17
C ALA A 96 -4.21 3.83 -12.96
N PRO A 97 -5.46 3.32 -12.88
CA PRO A 97 -6.61 4.15 -12.50
C PRO A 97 -6.48 4.84 -11.13
N VAL A 98 -5.94 4.14 -10.14
CA VAL A 98 -5.69 4.69 -8.80
C VAL A 98 -4.68 5.84 -8.87
N LEU A 99 -3.57 5.67 -9.58
CA LEU A 99 -2.54 6.70 -9.70
C LEU A 99 -3.02 7.93 -10.46
N ARG A 100 -3.82 7.76 -11.52
CA ARG A 100 -4.43 8.91 -12.22
C ARG A 100 -5.29 9.74 -11.27
N ARG A 101 -6.21 9.08 -10.56
CA ARG A 101 -7.08 9.76 -9.58
C ARG A 101 -6.28 10.44 -8.47
N HIS A 102 -5.22 9.80 -7.97
CA HIS A 102 -4.35 10.38 -6.95
C HIS A 102 -3.61 11.63 -7.47
N ALA A 103 -3.14 11.61 -8.71
CA ALA A 103 -2.46 12.73 -9.37
C ALA A 103 -3.41 13.85 -9.83
N GLY A 104 -4.74 13.66 -9.74
CA GLY A 104 -5.73 14.58 -10.29
C GLY A 104 -5.82 14.55 -11.82
N LEU A 105 -5.44 13.42 -12.44
CA LEU A 105 -5.43 13.15 -13.88
C LEU A 105 -6.62 12.29 -14.33
#